data_AF-R1E6K8-F1
#
_entry.id   AF-R1E6K8-F1
#
_cell.length_a   1.000
_cell.length_b   1.000
_cell.length_c   1.000
_cell.angle_alpha   90.00
_cell.angle_beta   90.00
_cell.angle_gamma   90.00
#
_symmetry.space_group_name_H-M   'P 1'
#
loop_
_entity.id
_entity.type
_entity.pdbx_description
1 polymer ?
#
loop_
_entity_poly.entity_id
_entity_poly.type
_entity_poly.pdbx_seq_one_letter_code
_entity_poly.pdbx_strand_id
1 'polypeptide(L)'
;MCFYVDSWEEAVRQRNDYIYNGSRITVGLKYQSPHEWIPNASFVNCYDGGAESVGYHSDQLTYVGPRAVIGSLSLGVAREFRVRKVVARDDNNDDSSSRADAEGQIAIHLPHNSLLVMHASMQEEWKHSIAPAAAIDPHPVAGGKRINITYRHYKESLNPRYTPRCRCNVPTVLRCVQRKQENRGSAN
;
A
#
# COMPACT_ATOMS: atom_id res chain seq x y z
N MET A 1 5.91 -7.72 1.24
CA MET A 1 6.03 -8.04 2.68
C MET A 1 6.40 -6.73 3.36
N CYS A 2 5.50 -6.19 4.20
CA CYS A 2 5.81 -4.96 4.91
C CYS A 2 6.55 -5.33 6.19
N PHE A 3 7.52 -4.51 6.55
CA PHE A 3 8.25 -4.68 7.78
C PHE A 3 7.85 -3.54 8.70
N TYR A 4 7.45 -3.92 9.91
CA TYR A 4 7.34 -3.01 11.04
C TYR A 4 8.77 -2.69 11.49
N VAL A 5 9.00 -1.45 11.93
CA VAL A 5 10.32 -0.99 12.33
C VAL A 5 10.19 -0.29 13.68
N ASP A 6 10.73 -0.90 14.73
CA ASP A 6 10.65 -0.41 16.11
C ASP A 6 11.76 0.61 16.44
N SER A 7 12.81 0.67 15.63
CA SER A 7 13.97 1.52 15.91
C SER A 7 14.73 1.95 14.65
N TRP A 8 15.52 3.02 14.75
CA TRP A 8 16.41 3.46 13.67
C TRP A 8 17.46 2.39 13.31
N GLU A 9 17.95 1.66 14.30
CA GLU A 9 18.90 0.55 14.08
C GLU A 9 18.26 -0.59 13.30
N GLU A 10 17.01 -0.94 13.63
CA GLU A 10 16.24 -1.91 12.87
C GLU A 10 15.94 -1.40 11.45
N ALA A 11 15.62 -0.11 11.28
CA ALA A 11 15.43 0.52 9.97
C ALA A 11 16.68 0.36 9.09
N VAL A 12 17.85 0.63 9.68
CA VAL A 12 19.16 0.50 9.02
C VAL A 12 19.47 -0.96 8.70
N ARG A 13 19.11 -1.90 9.58
CA ARG A 13 19.28 -3.34 9.37
C ARG A 13 18.38 -3.84 8.23
N GLN A 14 17.09 -3.50 8.27
CA GLN A 14 16.10 -3.89 7.27
C GLN A 14 16.33 -3.21 5.91
N ARG A 15 17.07 -2.10 5.84
CA ARG A 15 17.51 -1.49 4.57
C ARG A 15 18.25 -2.49 3.67
N ASN A 16 19.00 -3.40 4.29
CA ASN A 16 19.88 -4.36 3.62
C ASN A 16 19.42 -5.82 3.79
N ASP A 17 18.79 -6.15 4.91
CA ASP A 17 18.35 -7.51 5.25
C ASP A 17 16.84 -7.65 5.08
N TYR A 18 16.39 -7.86 3.85
CA TYR A 18 14.99 -8.18 3.57
C TYR A 18 14.73 -9.65 3.93
N ILE A 19 13.73 -9.96 4.75
CA ILE A 19 13.34 -11.35 5.04
C ILE A 19 12.03 -11.66 4.31
N TYR A 20 12.06 -12.63 3.40
CA TYR A 20 10.87 -13.11 2.68
C TYR A 20 10.70 -14.61 2.88
N ASN A 21 9.51 -15.02 3.35
CA ASN A 21 9.22 -16.42 3.71
C ASN A 21 10.31 -17.06 4.60
N GLY A 22 10.78 -16.33 5.61
CA GLY A 22 11.83 -16.79 6.53
C GLY A 22 13.24 -16.81 5.94
N SER A 23 13.43 -16.44 4.68
CA SER A 23 14.75 -16.41 4.02
C SER A 23 15.25 -14.99 3.85
N ARG A 24 16.55 -14.76 4.12
CA ARG A 24 17.19 -13.47 3.85
C ARG A 24 17.37 -13.30 2.34
N ILE A 25 16.74 -12.29 1.79
CA ILE A 25 16.93 -11.83 0.43
C ILE A 25 18.29 -11.11 0.40
N THR A 26 19.25 -11.72 -0.29
CA THR A 26 20.64 -11.23 -0.42
C THR A 26 20.88 -10.38 -1.67
N VAL A 27 19.89 -10.30 -2.55
CA VAL A 27 19.85 -9.50 -3.77
C VAL A 27 18.62 -8.60 -3.74
N GLY A 28 18.72 -7.34 -4.13
CA GLY A 28 17.60 -6.37 -4.04
C GLY A 28 16.27 -6.93 -4.56
N LEU A 29 15.14 -6.47 -4.00
CA LEU A 29 13.82 -7.01 -4.36
C LEU A 29 13.60 -6.92 -5.88
N LYS A 30 12.89 -7.91 -6.43
CA LYS A 30 12.48 -7.91 -7.84
C LYS A 30 11.73 -6.59 -8.12
N TYR A 31 12.30 -5.76 -9.00
CA TYR A 31 11.82 -4.41 -9.37
C TYR A 31 12.09 -3.27 -8.38
N GLN A 32 12.92 -3.47 -7.36
CA GLN A 32 13.41 -2.37 -6.54
C GLN A 32 14.26 -1.42 -7.40
N SER A 33 13.95 -0.13 -7.31
CA SER A 33 14.80 0.90 -7.90
C SER A 33 16.19 0.87 -7.26
N PRO A 34 17.27 0.97 -8.04
CA PRO A 34 18.61 1.15 -7.47
C PRO A 34 18.83 2.55 -6.89
N HIS A 35 17.98 3.51 -7.24
CA HIS A 35 18.03 4.87 -6.72
C HIS A 35 17.32 4.97 -5.37
N GLU A 36 17.84 5.87 -4.53
CA GLU A 36 17.22 6.24 -3.26
C GLU A 36 15.78 6.71 -3.46
N TRP A 37 14.89 6.26 -2.57
CA TRP A 37 13.50 6.67 -2.60
C TRP A 37 13.34 8.01 -1.87
N ILE A 38 13.01 9.06 -2.61
CA ILE A 38 12.83 10.42 -2.10
C ILE A 38 11.35 10.80 -2.21
N PRO A 39 10.54 10.67 -1.15
CA PRO A 39 9.16 11.10 -1.18
C PRO A 39 9.07 12.63 -1.24
N ASN A 40 8.15 13.14 -2.07
CA ASN A 40 7.94 14.57 -2.28
C ASN A 40 6.46 14.99 -2.10
N ALA A 41 5.59 14.05 -1.74
CA ALA A 41 4.19 14.29 -1.44
C ALA A 41 3.73 13.41 -0.28
N SER A 42 2.75 13.89 0.50
CA SER A 42 2.12 13.11 1.55
C SER A 42 0.62 13.36 1.63
N PHE A 43 -0.10 12.36 2.13
CA PHE A 43 -1.54 12.43 2.44
C PHE A 43 -1.74 12.05 3.89
N VAL A 44 -2.53 12.84 4.60
CA VAL A 44 -2.84 12.60 6.02
C VAL A 44 -4.28 12.13 6.12
N ASN A 45 -4.47 10.97 6.74
CA ASN A 45 -5.79 10.45 7.10
C ASN A 45 -5.91 10.44 8.63
N CYS A 46 -7.03 10.90 9.15
CA CYS A 46 -7.41 10.73 10.55
C CYS A 46 -8.58 9.76 10.62
N TYR A 47 -8.46 8.75 11.48
CA TYR A 47 -9.51 7.80 11.79
C TYR A 47 -9.93 8.02 13.25
N ASP A 48 -11.09 8.62 13.46
CA ASP A 48 -11.64 8.96 14.77
C ASP A 48 -12.56 7.86 15.29
N GLY A 49 -12.02 6.99 16.14
CA GLY A 49 -12.75 5.87 16.70
C GLY A 49 -12.69 4.59 15.84
N GLY A 50 -13.30 3.53 16.37
CA GLY A 50 -13.24 2.19 15.79
C GLY A 50 -14.06 2.02 14.50
N ALA A 51 -15.11 2.82 14.29
CA ALA A 51 -16.00 2.67 13.13
C ALA A 51 -15.38 3.17 11.82
N GLU A 52 -14.49 4.17 11.87
CA GLU A 52 -13.87 4.73 10.68
C GLU A 52 -12.93 3.72 10.02
N SER A 53 -13.01 3.63 8.70
CA SER A 53 -12.33 2.60 7.92
C SER A 53 -12.11 3.06 6.48
N VAL A 54 -11.22 2.36 5.78
CA VAL A 54 -11.09 2.48 4.32
C VAL A 54 -11.13 1.08 3.73
N GLY A 55 -12.06 0.86 2.79
CA GLY A 55 -12.23 -0.44 2.14
C GLY A 55 -11.03 -0.84 1.28
N TYR A 56 -11.03 -2.08 0.81
CA TYR A 56 -9.94 -2.62 -0.01
C TYR A 56 -9.72 -1.83 -1.30
N HIS A 57 -8.53 -1.24 -1.43
CA HIS A 57 -8.12 -0.47 -2.60
C HIS A 57 -6.63 -0.67 -2.92
N SER A 58 -6.21 -0.14 -4.07
CA SER A 58 -4.81 0.09 -4.41
C SER A 58 -4.65 1.58 -4.70
N ASP A 59 -3.49 2.14 -4.44
CA ASP A 59 -3.22 3.56 -4.71
C ASP A 59 -3.29 3.85 -6.22
N GLN A 60 -3.80 5.03 -6.57
CA GLN A 60 -3.83 5.47 -7.96
C GLN A 60 -2.41 5.73 -8.48
N LEU A 61 -2.10 5.18 -9.65
CA LEU A 61 -0.75 5.24 -10.21
C LEU A 61 -0.45 6.53 -10.97
N THR A 62 -1.45 7.39 -11.26
CA THR A 62 -1.30 8.55 -12.16
C THR A 62 -0.05 9.37 -11.91
N TYR A 63 0.29 9.66 -10.64
CA TYR A 63 1.43 10.52 -10.30
C TYR A 63 2.65 9.75 -9.77
N VAL A 64 2.45 8.55 -9.21
CA VAL A 64 3.54 7.71 -8.65
C VAL A 64 4.14 6.74 -9.68
N GLY A 65 3.37 6.43 -10.72
CA GLY A 65 3.68 5.45 -11.76
C GLY A 65 3.68 4.01 -11.26
N PRO A 66 3.95 3.05 -12.17
CA PRO A 66 4.02 1.64 -11.81
C PRO A 66 5.18 1.36 -10.86
N ARG A 67 5.01 0.30 -10.07
CA ARG A 67 5.95 -0.26 -9.10
C ARG A 67 6.44 0.77 -8.07
N ALA A 68 5.54 1.67 -7.68
CA ALA A 68 5.82 2.71 -6.71
C ALA A 68 6.12 2.11 -5.31
N VAL A 69 7.09 2.72 -4.64
CA VAL A 69 7.28 2.53 -3.19
C VAL A 69 6.45 3.58 -2.46
N ILE A 70 5.73 3.14 -1.43
CA ILE A 70 4.86 3.98 -0.60
C ILE A 70 5.19 3.72 0.87
N GLY A 71 5.47 4.79 1.61
CA GLY A 71 5.70 4.72 3.06
C GLY A 71 4.46 5.20 3.81
N SER A 72 4.03 4.49 4.85
CA SER A 72 2.86 4.86 5.65
C SER A 72 3.22 4.87 7.13
N LEU A 73 3.30 6.07 7.71
CA LEU A 73 3.56 6.26 9.14
C LEU A 73 2.23 6.29 9.90
N SER A 74 2.09 5.43 10.91
CA SER A 74 0.91 5.40 11.79
C SER A 74 1.22 6.00 13.16
N LEU A 75 0.35 6.87 13.65
CA LEU A 75 0.42 7.54 14.94
C LEU A 75 -0.93 7.43 15.67
N GLY A 76 -0.98 7.62 16.98
CA GLY A 76 -2.18 7.41 17.80
C GLY A 76 -2.57 5.94 17.95
N VAL A 77 -3.86 5.67 17.89
CA VAL A 77 -4.46 4.35 18.12
C VAL A 77 -3.99 3.29 17.13
N ALA A 78 -3.68 2.11 17.65
CA ALA A 78 -3.31 0.96 16.84
C ALA A 78 -4.50 0.43 16.04
N ARG A 79 -4.28 0.12 14.74
CA ARG A 79 -5.32 -0.46 13.88
C ARG A 79 -4.75 -1.53 12.97
N GLU A 80 -5.62 -2.44 12.54
CA GLU A 80 -5.26 -3.47 11.57
C GLU A 80 -5.23 -2.90 10.15
N PHE A 81 -4.06 -2.97 9.53
CA PHE A 81 -3.89 -2.83 8.10
C PHE A 81 -4.01 -4.21 7.45
N ARG A 82 -5.04 -4.40 6.64
CA ARG A 82 -5.29 -5.70 6.00
C ARG A 82 -4.91 -5.62 4.54
N VAL A 83 -4.16 -6.61 4.09
CA VAL A 83 -3.79 -6.79 2.68
C VAL A 83 -4.38 -8.07 2.15
N ARG A 84 -4.81 -8.06 0.89
CA ARG A 84 -5.22 -9.28 0.19
C ARG A 84 -4.71 -9.30 -1.23
N LYS A 85 -4.32 -10.48 -1.70
CA LYS A 85 -3.83 -10.65 -3.07
C LYS A 85 -4.99 -10.51 -4.05
N VAL A 86 -4.74 -9.84 -5.18
CA VAL A 86 -5.68 -9.80 -6.29
C VAL A 86 -5.62 -11.15 -7.01
N VAL A 87 -6.74 -11.88 -7.08
CA VAL A 87 -6.88 -13.13 -7.86
C VAL A 87 -7.61 -12.80 -9.17
N ALA A 88 -7.16 -13.38 -10.28
CA ALA A 88 -7.76 -13.11 -11.59
C ALA A 88 -9.09 -13.85 -11.64
N ARG A 89 -10.07 -13.25 -12.29
CA ARG A 89 -11.26 -13.99 -12.68
C ARG A 89 -10.85 -14.81 -13.89
N ASP A 90 -10.75 -16.13 -13.71
CA ASP A 90 -10.78 -17.02 -14.87
C ASP A 90 -12.22 -16.98 -15.41
N ASP A 91 -12.39 -16.85 -16.73
CA ASP A 91 -13.69 -16.68 -17.41
C ASP A 91 -14.70 -17.84 -17.17
N ASN A 92 -14.32 -18.86 -16.39
CA ASN A 92 -15.10 -20.08 -16.14
C ASN A 92 -15.53 -20.27 -14.67
N ASN A 93 -15.30 -19.32 -13.76
CA ASN A 93 -15.73 -19.51 -12.37
C ASN A 93 -16.20 -18.20 -11.71
N ASP A 94 -17.52 -18.07 -11.57
CA ASP A 94 -18.21 -16.90 -11.00
C ASP A 94 -17.98 -16.75 -9.48
N ASP A 95 -17.31 -17.72 -8.85
CA ASP A 95 -17.03 -17.74 -7.41
C ASP A 95 -15.63 -17.23 -7.03
N SER A 96 -15.01 -16.38 -7.88
CA SER A 96 -13.65 -15.87 -7.66
C SER A 96 -13.49 -15.01 -6.39
N SER A 97 -14.59 -14.57 -5.77
CA SER A 97 -14.56 -13.78 -4.54
C SER A 97 -14.24 -14.63 -3.32
N SER A 98 -14.74 -15.87 -3.25
CA SER A 98 -14.54 -16.79 -2.13
C SER A 98 -13.08 -17.28 -2.05
N ARG A 99 -12.41 -17.47 -3.19
CA ARG A 99 -11.00 -17.94 -3.24
C ARG A 99 -9.97 -16.92 -2.76
N ALA A 100 -10.19 -15.62 -3.02
CA ALA A 100 -9.29 -14.57 -2.54
C ALA A 100 -9.37 -14.41 -1.01
N ASP A 101 -10.55 -14.68 -0.44
CA ASP A 101 -10.82 -14.62 0.99
C ASP A 101 -10.33 -15.89 1.73
N ALA A 102 -10.23 -17.04 1.05
CA ALA A 102 -9.81 -18.32 1.63
C ALA A 102 -8.28 -18.52 1.77
N GLU A 103 -7.44 -17.89 0.94
CA GLU A 103 -5.99 -18.16 0.89
C GLU A 103 -5.07 -16.93 1.03
N GLY A 104 -5.60 -15.69 1.07
CA GLY A 104 -4.80 -14.52 0.67
C GLY A 104 -4.83 -13.27 1.56
N GLN A 105 -5.54 -13.25 2.70
CA GLN A 105 -5.64 -12.07 3.56
C GLN A 105 -4.61 -12.10 4.69
N ILE A 106 -3.82 -11.03 4.83
CA ILE A 106 -2.87 -10.83 5.92
C ILE A 106 -3.30 -9.59 6.70
N ALA A 107 -3.47 -9.72 8.02
CA ALA A 107 -3.69 -8.60 8.92
C ALA A 107 -2.36 -8.20 9.58
N ILE A 108 -2.01 -6.92 9.48
CA ILE A 108 -0.81 -6.34 10.08
C ILE A 108 -1.28 -5.35 11.14
N HIS A 109 -0.90 -5.59 12.39
CA HIS A 109 -1.19 -4.67 13.47
C HIS A 109 -0.20 -3.50 13.41
N LEU A 110 -0.70 -2.27 13.28
CA LEU A 110 0.12 -1.07 13.19
C LEU A 110 -0.06 -0.23 14.45
N PRO A 111 0.84 -0.35 15.45
CA PRO A 111 0.79 0.46 16.67
C PRO A 111 1.21 1.92 16.41
N HIS A 112 1.14 2.73 17.47
CA HIS A 112 1.72 4.07 17.45
C HIS A 112 3.18 4.02 17.02
N ASN A 113 3.61 4.98 16.20
CA ASN A 113 4.99 5.14 15.74
C ASN A 113 5.48 4.00 14.82
N SER A 114 4.57 3.30 14.15
CA SER A 114 4.91 2.28 13.15
C SER A 114 5.11 2.89 11.75
N LEU A 115 6.18 2.51 11.04
CA LEU A 115 6.31 2.76 9.61
C LEU A 115 6.04 1.47 8.82
N LEU A 116 5.06 1.53 7.92
CA LEU A 116 4.74 0.48 6.96
C LEU A 116 5.31 0.85 5.59
N VAL A 117 6.19 0.03 5.02
CA VAL A 117 6.68 0.20 3.64
C VAL A 117 6.01 -0.77 2.68
N MET A 118 5.32 -0.23 1.68
CA MET A 118 4.78 -0.95 0.55
C MET A 118 5.79 -0.88 -0.61
N HIS A 119 6.47 -2.00 -0.88
CA HIS A 119 7.44 -2.12 -1.97
C HIS A 119 6.77 -2.28 -3.36
N ALA A 120 7.60 -2.31 -4.40
CA ALA A 120 7.19 -2.58 -5.78
C ALA A 120 6.25 -3.80 -5.88
N SER A 121 5.34 -3.77 -6.86
CA SER A 121 4.24 -4.71 -7.07
C SER A 121 3.08 -4.66 -6.06
N MET A 122 3.21 -3.94 -4.94
CA MET A 122 2.14 -3.90 -3.93
C MET A 122 0.84 -3.31 -4.49
N GLN A 123 0.92 -2.25 -5.30
CA GLN A 123 -0.29 -1.60 -5.85
C GLN A 123 -0.89 -2.38 -7.02
N GLU A 124 -0.08 -3.18 -7.68
CA GLU A 124 -0.48 -3.99 -8.83
C GLU A 124 -1.11 -5.31 -8.40
N GLU A 125 -0.50 -5.99 -7.43
CA GLU A 125 -0.84 -7.37 -7.06
C GLU A 125 -1.69 -7.48 -5.79
N TRP A 126 -1.77 -6.41 -4.99
CA TRP A 126 -2.45 -6.44 -3.69
C TRP A 126 -3.43 -5.27 -3.56
N LYS A 127 -4.46 -5.51 -2.76
CA LYS A 127 -5.33 -4.47 -2.22
C LYS A 127 -5.12 -4.37 -0.73
N HIS A 128 -5.29 -3.18 -0.19
CA HIS A 128 -5.13 -2.91 1.23
C HIS A 128 -6.30 -2.11 1.80
N SER A 129 -6.50 -2.21 3.11
CA SER A 129 -7.61 -1.57 3.83
C SER A 129 -7.24 -1.31 5.30
N ILE A 130 -7.99 -0.41 5.93
CA ILE A 130 -8.07 -0.30 7.39
C ILE A 130 -9.46 -0.78 7.78
N ALA A 131 -9.54 -1.88 8.52
CA ALA A 131 -10.83 -2.44 8.94
C ALA A 131 -11.41 -1.67 10.13
N PRO A 132 -12.75 -1.61 10.26
CA PRO A 132 -13.38 -1.19 11.51
C PRO A 132 -12.90 -2.06 12.68
N ALA A 133 -12.80 -1.46 13.87
CA ALA A 133 -12.45 -2.12 15.11
C ALA A 133 -13.62 -1.99 16.10
N ALA A 134 -14.06 -3.11 16.67
CA ALA A 134 -15.15 -3.11 17.66
C ALA A 134 -14.72 -2.45 18.98
N ALA A 135 -13.45 -2.60 19.33
CA ALA A 135 -12.80 -1.96 20.46
C ALA A 135 -11.49 -1.33 20.01
N ILE A 136 -11.14 -0.21 20.62
CA ILE A 136 -9.84 0.44 20.45
C ILE A 136 -9.32 0.84 21.83
N ASP A 137 -8.02 0.68 22.02
CA ASP A 137 -7.33 1.19 23.21
C ASP A 137 -6.96 2.65 22.98
N PRO A 138 -7.50 3.61 23.76
CA PRO A 138 -7.20 5.02 23.56
C PRO A 138 -5.71 5.32 23.77
N HIS A 139 -5.12 6.09 22.84
CA HIS A 139 -3.77 6.61 23.01
C HIS A 139 -3.77 7.75 24.04
N PRO A 140 -2.79 7.83 24.96
CA PRO A 140 -2.78 8.83 26.05
C PRO A 140 -2.89 10.29 25.59
N VAL A 141 -2.35 10.59 24.40
CA VAL A 141 -2.38 11.94 23.81
C VAL A 141 -3.46 12.10 22.73
N ALA A 142 -3.69 11.06 21.92
CA ALA A 142 -4.55 11.18 20.73
C ALA A 142 -5.98 10.67 20.97
N GLY A 143 -6.28 10.19 22.19
CA GLY A 143 -7.54 9.56 22.52
C GLY A 143 -7.85 8.39 21.58
N GLY A 144 -9.06 8.34 21.04
CA GLY A 144 -9.50 7.31 20.10
C GLY A 144 -9.00 7.47 18.65
N LYS A 145 -8.11 8.43 18.36
CA LYS A 145 -7.72 8.78 16.99
C LYS A 145 -6.49 8.02 16.53
N ARG A 146 -6.53 7.50 15.30
CA ARG A 146 -5.36 7.09 14.53
C ARG A 146 -5.07 8.13 13.46
N ILE A 147 -3.82 8.55 13.34
CA ILE A 147 -3.34 9.41 12.27
C ILE A 147 -2.42 8.59 11.38
N ASN A 148 -2.60 8.67 10.07
CA ASN A 148 -1.77 7.99 9.11
C ASN A 148 -1.24 8.97 8.07
N ILE A 149 0.08 9.06 7.94
CA ILE A 149 0.76 9.88 6.96
C ILE A 149 1.33 8.97 5.88
N THR A 150 0.77 9.03 4.68
CA THR A 150 1.22 8.22 3.53
C THR A 150 2.08 9.07 2.61
N TYR A 151 3.37 8.76 2.58
CA TYR A 151 4.40 9.37 1.74
C TYR A 151 4.48 8.70 0.37
N ARG A 152 4.57 9.52 -0.67
CA ARG A 152 4.63 9.11 -2.08
C ARG A 152 5.72 9.90 -2.79
N HIS A 153 6.31 9.29 -3.83
CA HIS A 153 7.21 9.97 -4.75
C HIS A 153 6.47 10.22 -6.08
N TYR A 154 6.02 11.45 -6.28
CA TYR A 154 5.44 11.90 -7.53
C TYR A 154 6.53 12.16 -8.55
N LYS A 155 6.46 11.43 -9.67
CA LYS A 155 7.48 11.50 -10.72
C LYS A 155 7.26 12.76 -11.54
N GLU A 156 8.32 13.50 -11.80
CA GLU A 156 8.24 14.72 -12.63
C GLU A 156 7.70 14.42 -14.04
N SER A 157 8.06 13.27 -14.61
CA SER A 157 7.54 12.79 -15.90
C SER A 157 6.03 12.48 -15.88
N LEU A 158 5.42 12.39 -14.70
CA LEU A 158 3.99 12.14 -14.50
C LEU A 158 3.26 13.36 -13.90
N ASN A 159 3.87 14.54 -13.96
CA ASN A 159 3.26 15.77 -13.48
C ASN A 159 1.88 16.00 -14.13
N PRO A 160 0.85 16.48 -13.39
CA PRO A 160 -0.48 16.76 -13.92
C PRO A 160 -0.52 17.62 -15.19
N ARG A 161 0.49 18.48 -15.41
CA ARG A 161 0.62 19.29 -16.63
C ARG A 161 0.84 18.47 -17.91
N TYR A 162 1.37 17.26 -17.77
CA TYR A 162 1.62 16.33 -18.85
C TYR A 162 0.55 15.23 -18.96
N THR A 163 -0.45 15.23 -18.07
CA THR A 163 -1.50 14.21 -18.10
C THR A 163 -2.32 14.33 -19.39
N PRO A 164 -2.39 13.27 -20.21
CA PRO A 164 -3.23 13.26 -21.40
C PRO A 164 -4.69 13.60 -21.05
N ARG A 165 -5.37 14.30 -21.95
CA ARG A 165 -6.78 14.68 -21.76
C ARG A 165 -7.63 14.11 -22.87
N CYS A 166 -8.83 13.66 -22.51
CA CYS A 166 -9.87 13.29 -23.46
C CYS A 166 -10.32 14.53 -24.25
N ARG A 167 -11.01 14.32 -25.39
CA ARG A 167 -11.64 15.40 -26.16
C ARG A 167 -12.64 16.23 -25.34
N CYS A 168 -13.22 15.67 -24.28
CA CYS A 168 -14.07 16.39 -23.32
C CYS A 168 -13.29 17.11 -22.20
N ASN A 169 -11.96 17.27 -22.34
CA ASN A 169 -11.04 17.92 -21.41
C ASN A 169 -10.85 17.22 -20.04
N VAL A 170 -11.37 16.01 -19.88
CA VAL A 170 -11.18 15.18 -18.67
C VAL A 170 -9.78 14.53 -18.69
N PRO A 171 -8.97 14.64 -17.62
CA PRO A 171 -7.66 14.01 -17.56
C PRO A 171 -7.76 12.49 -17.49
N THR A 172 -6.86 11.80 -18.20
CA THR A 172 -6.73 10.34 -18.11
C THR A 172 -6.21 9.92 -16.74
N VAL A 173 -6.62 8.75 -16.27
CA VAL A 173 -6.17 8.16 -15.01
C VAL A 173 -5.40 6.89 -15.32
N LEU A 174 -4.14 6.82 -14.89
CA LEU A 174 -3.34 5.60 -15.02
C LEU A 174 -3.80 4.60 -13.95
N ARG A 175 -4.26 3.42 -14.38
CA ARG A 175 -4.77 2.38 -13.48
C ARG A 175 -3.98 1.08 -13.61
N CYS A 176 -3.86 0.34 -12.51
CA CYS A 176 -3.34 -1.03 -12.54
C CYS A 176 -4.27 -1.93 -13.37
N VAL A 177 -3.71 -2.69 -14.32
CA VAL A 177 -4.44 -3.75 -15.00
C VAL A 177 -4.44 -4.99 -14.11
N GLN A 178 -5.58 -5.24 -13.49
CA GLN A 178 -5.76 -6.32 -12.51
C GLN A 178 -6.65 -7.47 -12.99
N ARG A 179 -7.39 -7.28 -14.10
CA ARG A 179 -8.44 -8.22 -14.56
C ARG A 179 -7.92 -9.42 -15.35
N LYS A 180 -6.94 -9.24 -16.24
CA LYS A 180 -6.43 -10.30 -17.12
C LYS A 180 -5.04 -10.74 -16.69
N GLN A 181 -4.81 -12.05 -16.58
CA GLN A 181 -3.54 -12.60 -16.12
C GLN A 181 -2.37 -12.23 -17.04
N GLU A 182 -2.61 -12.25 -18.35
CA GLU A 182 -1.68 -11.88 -19.43
C GLU A 182 -1.12 -10.44 -19.32
N ASN A 183 -1.87 -9.51 -18.73
CA ASN A 183 -1.48 -8.10 -18.61
C ASN A 183 -1.28 -7.65 -17.15
N ARG A 184 -1.13 -8.59 -16.22
CA ARG A 184 -0.95 -8.29 -14.79
C ARG A 184 0.33 -7.52 -14.53
N GLY A 185 0.22 -6.44 -13.76
CA GLY A 185 1.36 -5.59 -13.43
C GLY A 185 1.69 -4.54 -14.49
N SER A 186 0.95 -4.50 -15.61
CA SER A 186 0.96 -3.37 -16.55
C SER A 186 0.02 -2.26 -16.06
N ALA A 187 0.32 -1.03 -16.45
CA ALA A 187 -0.51 0.13 -16.20
C ALA A 187 -1.05 0.66 -17.53
N ASN A 188 -2.36 0.91 -17.59
CA ASN A 188 -3.08 1.42 -18.76
C ASN A 188 -3.78 2.74 -18.45
#